data_AF-A0A2M8PJE0-F1
#
_entry.id   AF-A0A2M8PJE0-F1
#
_cell.length_a   1.000
_cell.length_b   1.000
_cell.length_c   1.000
_cell.angle_alpha   90.00
_cell.angle_beta   90.00
_cell.angle_gamma   90.00
#
_symmetry.space_group_name_H-M   'P 1'
#
loop_
_entity.id
_entity.type
_entity.pdbx_description
1 polymer ?
#
loop_
_entity_poly.entity_id
_entity_poly.type
_entity_poly.pdbx_seq_one_letter_code
_entity_poly.pdbx_strand_id
1 'polypeptide(L)'
;EEPDWANRDRIIFSCGHGSALWYSVLYGFGILQREDLANFRQLYSKTPGHLELSQGVDMTTGPLGQGFAWAVGMAFAERIMNAKTEAIDHHTFVLCSDGDLMEGLSYEAA
;
A
#
# COMPACT_ATOMS: atom_id res chain seq x y z
N GLU A 1 13.20 0.66 -9.79
CA GLU A 1 13.77 1.87 -10.41
C GLU A 1 12.72 2.93 -10.75
N GLU A 2 11.45 2.59 -11.00
CA GLU A 2 10.37 3.59 -11.25
C GLU A 2 9.13 3.37 -10.36
N PRO A 3 9.13 3.79 -9.08
CA PRO A 3 7.97 3.66 -8.19
C PRO A 3 6.75 4.47 -8.63
N ASP A 4 6.92 5.43 -9.53
CA ASP A 4 5.85 6.29 -10.04
C ASP A 4 5.35 5.86 -11.43
N TRP A 5 5.79 4.69 -11.92
CA TRP A 5 5.31 4.15 -13.20
C TRP A 5 3.77 4.03 -13.20
N ALA A 6 3.13 4.65 -14.19
CA ALA A 6 1.68 4.75 -14.25
C ALA A 6 0.97 3.38 -14.32
N ASN A 7 1.56 2.39 -14.99
CA ASN A 7 0.98 1.05 -15.17
C ASN A 7 1.63 -0.03 -14.29
N ARG A 8 2.21 0.34 -13.15
CA ARG A 8 2.66 -0.68 -12.19
C ARG A 8 1.49 -1.27 -11.41
N ASP A 9 1.66 -2.49 -10.95
CA ASP A 9 0.80 -3.06 -9.93
C ASP A 9 0.80 -2.22 -8.65
N ARG A 10 -0.36 -2.17 -7.99
CA ARG A 10 -0.57 -1.49 -6.71
C ARG A 10 -0.60 -2.54 -5.61
N ILE A 11 0.15 -2.32 -4.53
CA ILE A 11 0.18 -3.24 -3.39
C ILE A 11 -0.18 -2.44 -2.14
N ILE A 12 -1.29 -2.80 -1.52
CA ILE A 12 -1.83 -2.12 -0.34
C ILE A 12 -1.79 -3.05 0.87
N PHE A 13 -1.16 -2.59 1.94
CA PHE A 13 -1.20 -3.26 3.24
C PHE A 13 -2.27 -2.59 4.10
N SER A 14 -3.52 -3.08 4.01
CA SER A 14 -4.63 -2.56 4.82
C SER A 14 -4.36 -2.74 6.31
N CYS A 15 -3.75 -3.87 6.66
CA CYS A 15 -3.19 -4.14 7.98
C CYS A 15 -1.89 -3.33 8.21
N GLY A 16 -2.00 -1.99 8.29
CA GLY A 16 -0.86 -1.08 8.39
C GLY A 16 0.07 -1.31 9.59
N HIS A 17 -0.42 -2.02 10.61
CA HIS A 17 0.39 -2.44 11.76
C HIS A 17 1.48 -3.46 11.36
N GLY A 18 1.30 -4.16 10.23
CA GLY A 18 2.30 -5.03 9.60
C GLY A 18 3.38 -4.28 8.82
N SER A 19 3.58 -2.99 9.07
CA SER A 19 4.52 -2.10 8.35
C SER A 19 5.95 -2.66 8.24
N ALA A 20 6.45 -3.34 9.28
CA ALA A 20 7.78 -3.94 9.28
C ALA A 20 8.00 -4.97 8.16
N LEU A 21 6.95 -5.73 7.80
CA LEU A 21 7.01 -6.67 6.67
C LEU A 21 7.19 -5.89 5.35
N TRP A 22 6.40 -4.84 5.14
CA TRP A 22 6.51 -4.04 3.92
C TRP A 22 7.84 -3.32 3.82
N TYR A 23 8.36 -2.76 4.93
CA TYR A 23 9.70 -2.16 4.94
C TYR A 23 10.81 -3.17 4.60
N SER A 24 10.66 -4.43 5.02
CA SER A 24 11.60 -5.50 4.65
C SER A 24 11.58 -5.77 3.13
N VAL A 25 10.40 -5.70 2.51
CA VAL A 25 10.25 -5.81 1.05
C VAL A 25 10.88 -4.60 0.36
N LEU A 26 10.60 -3.37 0.83
CA LEU A 26 11.18 -2.15 0.26
C LEU A 26 12.71 -2.10 0.37
N TYR A 27 13.29 -2.64 1.45
CA TYR A 27 14.74 -2.85 1.57
C TYR A 27 15.25 -3.84 0.53
N GLY A 28 14.55 -4.96 0.31
CA GLY A 28 14.88 -5.93 -0.74
C GLY A 28 14.87 -5.33 -2.15
N PHE A 29 14.04 -4.31 -2.39
CA PHE A 29 14.01 -3.54 -3.64
C PHE A 29 14.96 -2.33 -3.68
N GLY A 30 15.78 -2.12 -2.65
CA GLY A 30 16.75 -1.02 -2.57
C GLY A 30 16.14 0.37 -2.34
N ILE A 31 14.84 0.45 -2.02
CA ILE A 31 14.16 1.72 -1.71
C ILE A 31 14.54 2.21 -0.32
N LEU A 32 14.68 1.28 0.63
CA LEU A 32 15.16 1.56 1.98
C LEU A 32 16.57 0.99 2.17
N GLN A 33 17.34 1.63 3.04
CA GLN A 33 18.66 1.17 3.46
C GLN A 33 18.56 0.44 4.80
N ARG A 34 19.63 -0.27 5.18
CA ARG A 34 19.68 -1.00 6.46
C ARG A 34 19.48 -0.08 7.66
N GLU A 35 20.01 1.13 7.59
CA GLU A 35 19.89 2.17 8.62
C GLU A 35 18.44 2.63 8.78
N ASP A 36 17.65 2.67 7.70
CA ASP A 36 16.23 3.01 7.77
C ASP A 36 15.47 1.94 8.56
N LEU A 37 15.78 0.66 8.37
CA LEU A 37 15.17 -0.44 9.15
C LEU A 37 15.59 -0.41 10.62
N ALA A 38 16.86 -0.08 10.89
CA ALA A 38 17.38 0.04 12.26
C ALA A 38 16.70 1.18 13.04
N ASN A 39 16.20 2.20 12.35
CA ASN A 39 15.48 3.34 12.91
C ASN A 39 13.95 3.16 12.94
N PHE A 40 13.43 1.93 12.85
CA PHE A 40 11.99 1.67 12.92
C PHE A 40 11.35 2.33 14.16
N ARG A 41 10.24 3.04 13.93
CA ARG A 41 9.45 3.77 14.93
C ARG A 41 10.21 4.87 15.68
N GLN A 42 11.39 5.26 15.19
CA GLN A 42 12.11 6.40 15.75
C GLN A 42 11.59 7.71 15.16
N LEU A 43 11.73 8.80 15.93
CA LEU A 43 11.31 10.12 15.50
C LEU A 43 12.03 10.52 14.21
N TYR A 44 11.28 11.04 13.23
CA TYR A 44 11.78 11.43 11.90
C TYR A 44 12.39 10.30 11.05
N SER A 45 12.20 9.03 11.44
CA SER A 45 12.59 7.89 10.61
C SER A 45 11.72 7.77 9.37
N LYS A 46 12.25 7.11 8.32
CA LYS A 46 11.47 6.72 7.12
C LYS A 46 10.61 5.47 7.34
N THR A 47 10.65 4.89 8.54
CA THR A 47 10.00 3.63 8.89
C THR A 47 9.09 3.84 10.12
N PRO A 48 8.04 4.68 10.00
CA PRO A 48 7.08 4.90 11.07
C PRO A 48 6.31 3.62 11.43
N GLY A 49 5.63 3.63 12.58
CA GLY A 49 4.99 2.42 13.14
C GLY A 49 3.85 1.84 12.31
N HIS A 50 3.23 2.67 11.48
CA HIS A 50 2.30 2.29 10.42
C HIS A 50 2.82 2.85 9.10
N LEU A 51 2.28 2.38 7.97
CA LEU A 51 2.68 2.89 6.67
C LEU A 51 2.21 4.33 6.49
N GLU A 52 3.13 5.21 6.08
CA GLU A 52 2.84 6.57 5.65
C GLU A 52 3.19 6.72 4.16
N LEU A 53 2.38 7.47 3.42
CA LEU A 53 2.59 7.76 1.99
C LEU A 53 4.04 8.20 1.75
N SER A 54 4.77 7.39 1.00
CA SER A 54 6.20 7.54 0.74
C SER A 54 6.59 6.72 -0.49
N GLN A 55 7.85 6.77 -0.92
CA GLN A 55 8.30 6.00 -2.07
C GLN A 55 8.09 4.49 -1.84
N GLY A 56 7.29 3.85 -2.69
CA GLY A 56 6.92 2.44 -2.55
C GLY A 56 5.76 2.16 -1.57
N VAL A 57 5.12 3.21 -1.03
CA VAL A 57 3.91 3.11 -0.20
C VAL A 57 2.81 3.94 -0.85
N ASP A 58 1.82 3.27 -1.44
CA ASP A 58 0.76 3.91 -2.23
C ASP A 58 -0.25 4.75 -1.43
N MET A 59 -0.37 4.49 -0.12
CA MET A 59 -1.23 5.26 0.79
C MET A 59 -0.78 5.09 2.24
N THR A 60 -1.16 6.03 3.10
CA THR A 60 -1.07 5.85 4.55
C THR A 60 -2.12 4.84 5.02
N THR A 61 -1.72 3.81 5.77
CA THR A 61 -2.64 2.84 6.38
C THR A 61 -2.42 2.74 7.89
N GLY A 62 -3.33 2.09 8.60
CA GLY A 62 -3.27 1.93 10.06
C GLY A 62 -4.65 1.80 10.69
N PRO A 63 -5.57 2.75 10.43
CA PRO A 63 -6.98 2.54 10.71
C PRO A 63 -7.50 1.39 9.84
N LEU A 64 -8.03 0.35 10.48
CA LEU A 64 -8.45 -0.88 9.81
C LEU A 64 -9.56 -0.61 8.80
N GLY A 65 -9.61 -1.42 7.75
CA GLY A 65 -10.59 -1.33 6.65
C GLY A 65 -10.28 -0.25 5.60
N GLN A 66 -9.55 0.80 5.96
CA GLN A 66 -9.26 1.91 5.04
C GLN A 66 -8.42 1.48 3.83
N GLY A 67 -7.40 0.65 4.03
CA GLY A 67 -6.55 0.19 2.93
C GLY A 67 -7.31 -0.71 1.96
N PHE A 68 -8.24 -1.52 2.45
CA PHE A 68 -9.13 -2.33 1.61
C PHE A 68 -10.00 -1.44 0.71
N ALA A 69 -10.70 -0.46 1.29
CA ALA A 69 -11.54 0.45 0.52
C ALA A 69 -10.74 1.27 -0.52
N TRP A 70 -9.53 1.71 -0.17
CA TRP A 70 -8.65 2.40 -1.10
C TRP A 70 -8.19 1.51 -2.25
N ALA A 71 -7.87 0.24 -1.97
CA ALA A 71 -7.50 -0.74 -2.98
C ALA A 71 -8.64 -0.96 -3.99
N VAL A 72 -9.90 -1.02 -3.53
CA VAL A 72 -11.08 -1.05 -4.41
C VAL A 72 -11.11 0.20 -5.30
N GLY A 73 -10.90 1.38 -4.73
CA GLY A 73 -10.82 2.63 -5.49
C GLY A 73 -9.72 2.63 -6.55
N MET A 74 -8.53 2.10 -6.24
CA MET A 74 -7.43 1.95 -7.20
C MET A 74 -7.80 0.99 -8.34
N ALA A 75 -8.41 -0.16 -8.04
CA ALA A 75 -8.88 -1.09 -9.06
C ALA A 75 -9.97 -0.47 -9.94
N PHE A 76 -10.89 0.32 -9.34
CA PHE A 76 -11.91 1.04 -10.10
C PHE A 76 -11.30 2.10 -11.03
N ALA A 77 -10.29 2.83 -10.57
CA ALA A 77 -9.56 3.80 -11.38
C ALA A 77 -8.83 3.15 -12.56
N GLU A 78 -8.18 2.00 -12.33
CA GLU A 78 -7.56 1.20 -13.39
C GLU A 78 -8.58 0.83 -14.47
N ARG A 79 -9.75 0.32 -14.10
CA ARG A 79 -10.80 -0.06 -15.05
C ARG A 79 -11.33 1.10 -15.89
N ILE A 80 -11.49 2.28 -15.28
CA ILE A 80 -11.89 3.49 -16.01
C ILE A 80 -10.82 3.89 -17.04
N MET A 81 -9.55 3.71 -16.70
CA MET A 81 -8.43 4.09 -17.57
C MET A 81 -8.20 3.06 -18.68
N ASN A 82 -8.23 1.76 -18.37
CA ASN A 82 -8.16 0.67 -19.33
C ASN A 82 -9.27 0.77 -20.40
N ALA A 83 -10.48 1.18 -20.01
CA ALA A 83 -11.57 1.44 -20.96
C ALA A 83 -11.28 2.55 -22.00
N LYS A 84 -10.26 3.40 -21.75
CA LYS A 84 -9.85 4.48 -22.66
C LYS A 84 -8.57 4.13 -23.44
N THR A 85 -7.78 3.16 -22.97
CA THR A 85 -6.50 2.79 -23.57
C THR A 85 -6.05 1.39 -23.15
N GLU A 86 -5.55 0.60 -24.11
CA GLU A 86 -4.97 -0.72 -23.85
C GLU A 86 -3.60 -0.65 -23.14
N ALA A 87 -3.01 0.54 -23.01
CA ALA A 87 -1.72 0.73 -22.34
C ALA A 87 -1.80 0.63 -20.81
N ILE A 88 -3.01 0.63 -20.25
CA ILE A 88 -3.25 0.44 -18.82
C ILE A 88 -3.81 -0.97 -18.63
N ASP A 89 -3.07 -1.81 -17.94
CA ASP A 89 -3.41 -3.19 -17.56
C ASP A 89 -2.52 -3.55 -16.38
N HIS A 90 -2.99 -3.26 -15.17
CA HIS A 90 -2.28 -3.58 -13.94
C HIS A 90 -3.24 -4.09 -12.88
N HIS A 91 -2.69 -4.77 -11.88
CA HIS A 91 -3.45 -5.33 -10.78
C HIS A 91 -3.32 -4.50 -9.51
N THR A 92 -4.37 -4.56 -8.68
CA THR A 92 -4.32 -4.09 -7.30
C THR A 92 -4.37 -5.29 -6.36
N PHE A 93 -3.30 -5.48 -5.60
CA PHE A 93 -3.20 -6.47 -4.54
C PHE A 93 -3.41 -5.80 -3.19
N VAL A 94 -4.20 -6.42 -2.33
CA VAL A 94 -4.41 -5.95 -0.96
C VAL A 94 -4.21 -7.08 0.04
N LEU A 95 -3.40 -6.81 1.06
CA LEU A 95 -3.32 -7.63 2.26
C LEU A 95 -4.22 -7.02 3.33
N CYS A 96 -5.25 -7.78 3.72
CA CYS A 96 -6.17 -7.41 4.79
C CYS A 96 -6.13 -8.46 5.91
N SER A 97 -6.47 -8.01 7.11
CA SER A 97 -6.55 -8.81 8.34
C SER A 97 -8.00 -9.00 8.77
N ASP A 98 -8.23 -9.86 9.75
CA ASP A 98 -9.56 -10.01 10.38
C ASP A 98 -10.12 -8.66 10.86
N GLY A 99 -9.25 -7.80 11.40
CA GLY A 99 -9.66 -6.47 11.85
C GLY A 99 -10.16 -5.58 10.72
N ASP A 100 -9.57 -5.68 9.52
CA ASP A 100 -10.07 -4.96 8.35
C ASP A 100 -11.45 -5.47 7.91
N LEU A 101 -11.67 -6.79 7.98
CA LEU A 101 -12.93 -7.44 7.59
C LEU A 101 -14.02 -7.36 8.66
N MET A 102 -13.71 -6.91 9.87
CA MET A 102 -14.70 -6.59 10.91
C MET A 102 -15.20 -5.16 10.80
N GLU A 103 -14.46 -4.28 10.14
CA GLU A 103 -14.86 -2.89 9.92
C GLU A 103 -15.95 -2.79 8.85
N GLY A 104 -17.02 -2.06 9.14
CA GLY A 104 -18.17 -1.90 8.22
C GLY A 104 -17.77 -1.36 6.85
N LEU A 105 -16.74 -0.51 6.81
CA LEU A 105 -16.18 0.06 5.58
C LEU A 105 -15.74 -1.02 4.57
N SER A 106 -15.26 -2.17 5.04
CA SER A 106 -14.86 -3.26 4.14
C SER A 106 -16.04 -3.85 3.39
N TYR A 107 -17.21 -3.94 4.02
CA TYR A 107 -18.45 -4.42 3.40
C TYR A 107 -19.08 -3.38 2.48
N GLU A 108 -18.92 -2.09 2.79
CA GLU A 108 -19.39 -1.02 1.89
C GLU A 108 -18.57 -0.95 0.60
N ALA A 109 -17.27 -1.28 0.67
CA ALA A 109 -16.37 -1.20 -0.47
C ALA A 109 -16.33 -2.47 -1.33
N ALA A 110 -16.55 -3.66 -0.76
CA ALA A 110 -16.46 -4.95 -1.47
C ALA A 110 -17.57 -5.14 -2.53
#